data_AF-A0A351JU75-F1
#
_entry.id   AF-A0A351JU75-F1
#
_cell.length_a   1.000
_cell.length_b   1.000
_cell.length_c   1.000
_cell.angle_alpha   90.00
_cell.angle_beta   90.00
_cell.angle_gamma   90.00
#
_symmetry.space_group_name_H-M   'P 1'
#
loop_
_entity.id
_entity.type
_entity.pdbx_description
1 polymer ?
#
loop_
_entity_poly.entity_id
_entity_poly.type
_entity_poly.pdbx_seq_one_letter_code
_entity_poly.pdbx_strand_id
1 'polypeptide(L)'
;MTDAVEFCKKVQDIARVCDVSDADMEKGNMRLEANISLRTAEMEQAGILPTYKVEVKNINSFRFMEKAVLFELNRQTELFDSGQTPKQENRGWDEKKQGTVSQRTKEEAHDYRYFPDPDIPPLHFSSEYIAKLKQSLPELPHQLKTRLVKDYGLKPASAEFFVSGLGIELVPKFERVAMLTNDPVGTANVLINKAGLRTSSSEDLAKEVVQKRSSHTLTVSELTEVVSKVIVANPEVVANYKGGKESALQFLVGQCMRETQGKADPRTIIDLLKQTV
;
A
#
# COMPACT_ATOMS: atom_id res chain seq x y z
N MET A 1 -5.86 -12.17 9.88
CA MET A 1 -4.52 -12.81 10.04
C MET A 1 -3.40 -11.93 9.48
N THR A 2 -3.60 -11.37 8.29
CA THR A 2 -2.78 -10.27 7.73
C THR A 2 -2.66 -9.07 8.68
N ASP A 3 -3.63 -8.89 9.57
CA ASP A 3 -3.71 -7.77 10.52
C ASP A 3 -2.49 -7.66 11.44
N ALA A 4 -1.91 -8.79 11.88
CA ALA A 4 -0.73 -8.77 12.74
C ALA A 4 0.51 -8.23 11.99
N VAL A 5 0.67 -8.64 10.73
CA VAL A 5 1.76 -8.17 9.88
C VAL A 5 1.55 -6.71 9.50
N GLU A 6 0.32 -6.32 9.16
CA GLU A 6 -0.04 -4.94 8.83
C GLU A 6 0.18 -4.02 10.04
N PHE A 7 -0.17 -4.45 11.24
CA PHE A 7 0.10 -3.73 12.47
C PHE A 7 1.61 -3.46 12.63
N CYS A 8 2.44 -4.49 12.51
CA CYS A 8 3.89 -4.32 12.66
C CYS A 8 4.49 -3.44 11.55
N LYS A 9 3.99 -3.52 10.32
CA LYS A 9 4.39 -2.61 9.23
C LYS A 9 4.03 -1.16 9.55
N LYS A 10 2.83 -0.89 10.06
CA LYS A 10 2.43 0.47 10.48
C LYS A 10 3.32 1.01 11.61
N VAL A 11 3.69 0.17 12.57
CA VAL A 11 4.64 0.56 13.63
C VAL A 11 6.01 0.89 13.03
N GLN A 12 6.50 0.09 12.08
CA GLN A 12 7.75 0.37 11.35
C GLN A 12 7.68 1.71 10.60
N ASP A 13 6.59 1.95 9.87
CA ASP A 13 6.41 3.19 9.10
C ASP A 13 6.36 4.42 10.02
N ILE A 14 5.69 4.33 11.17
CA ILE A 14 5.67 5.40 12.18
C ILE A 14 7.08 5.67 12.72
N ALA A 15 7.84 4.62 13.06
CA ALA A 15 9.19 4.77 13.59
C ALA A 15 10.13 5.47 12.59
N ARG A 16 10.01 5.12 11.30
CA ARG A 16 10.78 5.73 10.22
C ARG A 16 10.38 7.17 9.97
N VAL A 17 9.09 7.47 9.91
CA VAL A 17 8.59 8.84 9.70
C VAL A 17 9.01 9.76 10.83
N CYS A 18 8.96 9.28 12.07
CA CYS A 18 9.41 10.05 13.23
C CYS A 18 10.95 10.14 13.35
N ASP A 19 11.70 9.51 12.45
CA ASP A 19 13.17 9.45 12.46
C ASP A 19 13.77 8.96 13.80
N VAL A 20 13.05 8.06 14.49
CA VAL A 20 13.52 7.49 15.76
C VAL A 20 14.27 6.17 15.57
N SER A 21 14.07 5.50 14.42
CA SER A 21 14.75 4.27 14.04
C SER A 21 14.54 3.98 12.55
N ASP A 22 15.51 3.37 11.88
CA ASP A 22 15.31 2.80 10.53
C ASP A 22 14.40 1.55 10.57
N ALA A 23 14.15 1.02 11.78
CA ALA A 23 13.31 -0.14 12.09
C ALA A 23 13.55 -1.32 11.13
N ASP A 24 14.82 -1.52 10.74
CA ASP A 24 15.23 -2.58 9.83
C ASP A 24 15.37 -3.93 10.57
N MET A 25 14.56 -4.91 10.17
CA MET A 25 14.58 -6.25 10.75
C MET A 25 15.83 -7.04 10.38
N GLU A 26 16.39 -6.84 9.18
CA GLU A 26 17.58 -7.56 8.71
C GLU A 26 18.83 -7.13 9.49
N LYS A 27 18.89 -5.85 9.84
CA LYS A 27 19.95 -5.28 10.70
C LYS A 27 19.70 -5.50 12.20
N GLY A 28 18.52 -6.01 12.58
CA GLY A 28 18.15 -6.25 13.97
C GLY A 28 17.72 -4.99 14.75
N ASN A 29 17.47 -3.87 14.05
CA ASN A 29 16.97 -2.62 14.62
C ASN A 29 15.47 -2.68 14.95
N MET A 30 14.77 -3.68 14.42
CA MET A 30 13.42 -4.06 14.81
C MET A 30 13.37 -5.56 15.08
N ARG A 31 12.78 -5.95 16.22
CA ARG A 31 12.57 -7.35 16.61
C ARG A 31 11.10 -7.60 16.90
N LEU A 32 10.63 -8.80 16.57
CA LEU A 32 9.23 -9.19 16.71
C LEU A 32 9.13 -10.55 17.39
N GLU A 33 8.24 -10.63 18.37
CA GLU A 33 7.84 -11.87 19.04
C GLU A 33 6.31 -11.93 19.05
N ALA A 34 5.74 -13.00 18.49
CA ALA A 34 4.30 -13.14 18.36
C ALA A 34 3.73 -13.96 19.52
N ASN A 35 2.70 -13.43 20.19
CA ASN A 35 1.99 -14.14 21.25
C ASN A 35 0.65 -14.60 20.70
N ILE A 36 0.40 -15.92 20.69
CA ILE A 36 -0.73 -16.52 19.98
C ILE A 36 -1.51 -17.44 20.93
N SER A 37 -2.82 -17.23 20.98
CA SER A 37 -3.81 -18.04 21.69
C SER A 37 -5.13 -18.01 20.92
N LEU A 38 -5.87 -19.11 20.93
CA LEU A 38 -7.18 -19.27 20.31
C LEU A 38 -8.28 -19.21 21.36
N ARG A 39 -9.40 -18.61 20.98
CA ARG A 39 -10.62 -18.49 21.77
C ARG A 39 -11.78 -19.08 20.96
N THR A 40 -12.73 -19.73 21.62
CA THR A 40 -13.99 -20.13 20.97
C THR A 40 -14.94 -18.95 20.87
N ALA A 41 -16.02 -19.10 20.09
CA ALA A 41 -17.04 -18.06 19.98
C ALA A 41 -17.74 -17.80 21.33
N GLU A 42 -17.94 -18.84 22.13
CA GLU A 42 -18.51 -18.73 23.47
C GLU A 42 -17.58 -17.96 24.41
N MET A 43 -16.27 -18.24 24.34
CA MET A 43 -15.25 -17.51 25.12
C MET A 43 -15.22 -16.02 24.75
N GLU A 44 -15.30 -15.70 23.45
CA GLU A 44 -15.41 -14.31 22.97
C GLU A 44 -16.63 -13.61 23.56
N GLN A 45 -17.81 -14.23 23.44
CA GLN A 45 -19.07 -13.64 23.93
C GLN A 45 -19.07 -13.44 25.44
N ALA A 46 -18.41 -14.33 26.19
CA ALA A 46 -18.27 -14.25 27.63
C ALA A 46 -17.11 -13.35 28.10
N GLY A 47 -16.28 -12.83 27.19
CA GLY A 47 -15.09 -12.05 27.53
C GLY A 47 -13.99 -12.86 28.25
N ILE A 48 -13.97 -14.19 28.06
CA ILE A 48 -13.04 -15.10 28.72
C ILE A 48 -11.78 -15.24 27.86
N LEU A 49 -10.60 -15.07 28.49
CA LEU A 49 -9.31 -15.28 27.84
C LEU A 49 -8.83 -16.72 27.98
N PRO A 50 -8.10 -17.26 26.99
CA PRO A 50 -7.47 -18.57 27.10
C PRO A 50 -6.42 -18.61 28.23
N THR A 51 -6.31 -19.74 28.90
CA THR A 51 -5.35 -19.96 30.00
C THR A 51 -3.93 -20.26 29.53
N TYR A 52 -3.72 -20.32 28.22
CA TYR A 52 -2.44 -20.63 27.61
C TYR A 52 -2.05 -19.55 26.60
N LYS A 53 -0.75 -19.44 26.37
CA LYS A 53 -0.17 -18.53 25.39
C LYS A 53 1.08 -19.19 24.81
N VAL A 54 1.16 -19.22 23.48
CA VAL A 54 2.38 -19.65 22.79
C VAL A 54 3.11 -18.41 22.31
N GLU A 55 4.35 -18.26 22.74
CA GLU A 55 5.23 -17.18 22.29
C GLU A 55 6.14 -17.69 21.18
N VAL A 56 6.04 -17.11 19.98
CA VAL A 56 6.88 -17.45 18.83
C VAL A 56 7.98 -16.40 18.67
N LYS A 57 9.22 -16.84 18.86
CA LYS A 57 10.46 -16.07 18.77
C LYS A 57 11.19 -16.32 17.44
N ASN A 58 12.28 -15.57 17.23
CA ASN A 58 13.17 -15.66 16.05
C ASN A 58 12.47 -15.34 14.72
N ILE A 59 11.58 -14.34 14.72
CA ILE A 59 10.90 -13.87 13.52
C ILE A 59 11.70 -12.71 12.92
N ASN A 60 12.46 -13.00 11.86
CA ASN A 60 13.40 -12.04 11.26
C ASN A 60 12.85 -11.25 10.06
N SER A 61 11.62 -11.52 9.63
CA SER A 61 10.97 -10.74 8.57
C SER A 61 9.45 -10.76 8.73
N PHE A 62 8.76 -9.79 8.14
CA PHE A 62 7.30 -9.78 8.07
C PHE A 62 6.73 -11.01 7.36
N ARG A 63 7.42 -11.52 6.33
CA ARG A 63 7.03 -12.76 5.65
C ARG A 63 7.11 -13.96 6.58
N PHE A 64 8.15 -14.03 7.42
CA PHE A 64 8.27 -15.08 8.42
C PHE A 64 7.24 -14.94 9.53
N MET A 65 6.89 -13.71 9.90
CA MET A 65 5.83 -13.46 10.87
C MET A 65 4.50 -14.03 10.38
N GLU A 66 4.13 -13.73 9.13
CA GLU A 66 2.91 -14.24 8.52
C GLU A 66 2.86 -15.77 8.55
N LYS A 67 3.94 -16.41 8.08
CA LYS A 67 4.05 -17.87 8.06
C LYS A 67 4.02 -18.49 9.46
N ALA A 68 4.71 -17.88 10.42
CA ALA A 68 4.76 -18.36 11.79
C ALA A 68 3.40 -18.28 12.48
N VAL A 69 2.69 -17.17 12.29
CA VAL A 69 1.33 -16.98 12.82
C VAL A 69 0.37 -17.98 12.18
N LEU A 70 0.39 -18.13 10.86
CA LEU A 70 -0.46 -19.09 10.15
C LEU A 70 -0.21 -20.53 10.58
N PHE A 71 1.05 -20.93 10.67
CA PHE A 71 1.43 -22.27 11.13
C PHE A 71 0.93 -22.53 12.55
N GLU A 72 1.14 -21.58 13.45
CA GLU A 72 0.76 -21.74 14.85
C GLU A 72 -0.76 -21.76 15.03
N LEU A 73 -1.51 -20.96 14.26
CA LEU A 73 -2.97 -21.01 14.25
C LEU A 73 -3.49 -22.39 13.83
N ASN A 74 -2.96 -22.94 12.73
CA ASN A 74 -3.34 -24.28 12.27
C ASN A 74 -2.99 -25.35 13.31
N ARG A 75 -1.76 -25.34 13.84
CA ARG A 75 -1.32 -26.27 14.88
C ARG A 75 -2.21 -26.21 16.12
N GLN A 76 -2.52 -25.00 16.61
CA GLN A 76 -3.36 -24.84 17.79
C GLN A 76 -4.79 -25.31 17.51
N THR A 77 -5.30 -25.07 16.30
CA THR A 77 -6.64 -25.52 15.89
C THR A 77 -6.71 -27.04 15.87
N GLU A 78 -5.74 -27.73 15.28
CA GLU A 78 -5.65 -29.20 15.29
C GLU A 78 -5.60 -29.78 16.71
N LEU A 79 -4.89 -29.13 17.62
CA LEU A 79 -4.87 -29.52 19.03
C LEU A 79 -6.25 -29.39 19.66
N PHE A 80 -6.95 -28.26 19.45
CA PHE A 80 -8.31 -28.07 19.95
C PHE A 80 -9.30 -29.09 19.38
N ASP A 81 -9.23 -29.36 18.08
CA ASP A 81 -10.09 -30.34 17.41
C ASP A 81 -9.87 -31.76 17.97
N SER A 82 -8.65 -32.06 18.44
CA SER A 82 -8.33 -33.31 19.15
C SER A 82 -8.71 -33.31 20.64
N GLY A 83 -9.34 -32.25 21.14
CA GLY A 83 -9.71 -32.08 22.55
C GLY A 83 -8.53 -31.72 23.47
N GLN A 84 -7.40 -31.29 22.91
CA GLN A 84 -6.20 -30.89 23.65
C GLN A 84 -6.04 -29.38 23.68
N THR A 85 -5.49 -28.85 24.76
CA THR A 85 -5.10 -27.43 24.85
C THR A 85 -3.60 -27.29 24.63
N PRO A 86 -3.13 -26.31 23.83
CA PRO A 86 -1.70 -26.08 23.69
C PRO A 86 -1.05 -25.74 25.02
N LYS A 87 0.17 -26.25 25.24
CA LYS A 87 0.96 -25.91 26.43
C LYS A 87 1.45 -24.45 26.31
N GLN A 88 1.58 -23.77 27.45
CA GLN A 88 2.29 -22.50 27.50
C GLN A 88 3.79 -22.77 27.32
N GLU A 89 4.32 -22.34 26.18
CA GLU A 89 5.71 -22.58 25.80
C GLU A 89 6.23 -21.49 24.86
N ASN A 90 7.56 -21.39 24.83
CA ASN A 90 8.26 -20.56 23.87
C ASN A 90 8.64 -21.45 22.68
N ARG A 91 8.25 -21.02 21.48
CA ARG A 91 8.57 -21.68 20.23
C ARG A 91 9.40 -20.74 19.37
N GLY A 92 10.15 -21.28 18.44
CA GLY A 92 10.91 -20.53 17.45
C GLY A 92 10.42 -20.86 16.05
N TRP A 93 10.39 -19.86 15.16
CA TRP A 93 10.21 -20.12 13.74
C TRP A 93 11.48 -20.76 13.15
N ASP A 94 11.34 -21.93 12.52
CA ASP A 94 12.41 -22.62 11.78
C ASP A 94 12.11 -22.56 10.28
N GLU A 95 12.89 -21.77 9.54
CA GLU A 95 12.71 -21.62 8.10
C GLU A 95 12.97 -22.93 7.34
N LYS A 96 13.92 -23.76 7.77
CA LYS A 96 14.22 -25.01 7.05
C LYS A 96 13.07 -26.00 7.17
N LYS A 97 12.41 -26.03 8.33
CA LYS A 97 11.26 -26.89 8.59
C LYS A 97 9.92 -26.27 8.20
N GLN A 98 9.91 -24.99 7.83
CA GLN A 98 8.70 -24.19 7.60
C GLN A 98 7.66 -24.36 8.73
N GLY A 99 8.12 -24.32 9.98
CA GLY A 99 7.26 -24.56 11.13
C GLY A 99 7.80 -24.01 12.44
N THR A 100 6.93 -23.93 13.45
CA THR A 100 7.33 -23.55 14.81
C THR A 100 7.89 -24.77 15.53
N VAL A 101 9.04 -24.61 16.20
CA VAL A 101 9.69 -25.66 16.98
C VAL A 101 9.73 -25.23 18.44
N SER A 102 9.42 -26.15 19.35
CA SER A 102 9.56 -25.88 20.79
C SER A 102 11.01 -25.52 21.10
N GLN A 103 11.23 -24.37 21.73
CA GLN A 103 12.54 -24.01 22.26
C GLN A 103 12.68 -24.65 23.64
N ARG A 104 13.92 -24.92 24.06
CA ARG A 104 14.22 -25.50 25.37
C ARG A 104 13.36 -24.83 26.44
N THR A 105 12.58 -25.62 27.18
CA THR A 105 11.81 -25.18 28.34
C THR A 105 12.77 -24.47 29.27
N LYS A 106 12.73 -23.14 29.30
CA LYS A 106 13.34 -22.42 30.42
C LYS A 106 12.50 -22.77 31.64
N GLU A 107 13.17 -23.39 32.60
CA GLU A 107 12.70 -23.61 33.96
C GLU A 107 12.10 -22.30 34.49
N GLU A 108 10.78 -22.31 34.68
CA GLU A 108 9.98 -21.32 35.42
C GLU A 108 10.00 -19.87 34.88
N ALA A 109 8.91 -19.14 35.11
CA ALA A 109 8.88 -17.70 34.85
C ALA A 109 9.97 -17.05 35.73
N HIS A 110 11.05 -16.58 35.11
CA HIS A 110 12.18 -16.02 35.86
C HIS A 110 11.69 -14.83 36.70
N ASP A 111 11.91 -14.91 38.02
CA ASP A 111 11.75 -13.76 38.88
C ASP A 111 12.86 -12.75 38.58
N TYR A 112 12.51 -11.74 37.79
CA TYR A 112 13.42 -10.66 37.39
C TYR A 112 13.76 -9.72 38.56
N ARG A 113 13.06 -9.85 39.71
CA ARG A 113 13.28 -9.03 40.91
C ARG A 113 13.37 -7.55 40.58
N TYR A 114 12.40 -7.04 39.82
CA TYR A 114 12.37 -5.62 39.44
C TYR A 114 12.40 -4.73 40.68
N PHE A 115 13.35 -3.79 40.73
CA PHE A 115 13.42 -2.71 41.70
C PHE A 115 13.81 -1.40 40.99
N PRO A 116 13.42 -0.23 41.53
CA PRO A 116 13.83 1.05 40.96
C PRO A 116 15.35 1.19 40.95
N ASP A 117 15.91 1.55 39.81
CA ASP A 117 17.35 1.79 39.67
C ASP A 117 17.74 2.99 40.56
N PRO A 118 18.57 2.80 41.61
CA PRO A 118 18.93 3.89 42.51
C PRO A 118 19.89 4.90 41.87
N ASP A 119 20.56 4.53 40.77
CA ASP A 119 21.54 5.38 40.09
C ASP A 119 20.87 6.37 39.13
N ILE A 120 19.61 6.12 38.75
CA ILE A 120 18.85 6.95 37.82
C ILE A 120 17.70 7.64 38.56
N PRO A 121 17.75 8.97 38.77
CA PRO A 121 16.64 9.68 39.40
C PRO A 121 15.37 9.63 38.53
N PRO A 122 14.17 9.72 39.13
CA PRO A 122 12.92 9.77 38.37
C PRO A 122 12.91 10.89 37.34
N LEU A 123 12.52 10.56 36.11
CA LEU A 123 12.40 11.53 35.02
C LEU A 123 11.04 12.26 35.10
N HIS A 124 11.09 13.58 35.13
CA HIS A 124 9.90 14.44 35.10
C HIS A 124 9.84 15.25 33.81
N PHE A 125 8.75 15.12 33.07
CA PHE A 125 8.53 15.84 31.80
C PHE A 125 7.43 16.88 31.97
N SER A 126 7.74 18.16 31.73
CA SER A 126 6.75 19.23 31.85
C SER A 126 5.75 19.23 30.69
N SER A 127 4.56 19.81 30.91
CA SER A 127 3.55 19.94 29.85
C SER A 127 4.06 20.76 28.67
N GLU A 128 4.90 21.77 28.91
CA GLU A 128 5.55 22.59 27.89
C GLU A 128 6.54 21.76 27.05
N TYR A 129 7.32 20.89 27.70
CA TYR A 129 8.24 19.98 27.00
C TYR A 129 7.46 19.03 26.07
N ILE A 130 6.39 18.42 26.57
CA ILE A 130 5.52 17.53 25.78
C ILE A 130 4.87 18.29 24.63
N ALA A 131 4.40 19.53 24.85
CA ALA A 131 3.80 20.36 23.81
C ALA A 131 4.79 20.69 22.69
N LYS A 132 6.06 21.00 23.03
CA LYS A 132 7.13 21.20 22.04
C LYS A 132 7.38 19.95 21.21
N LEU A 133 7.46 18.78 21.84
CA LEU A 133 7.62 17.51 21.12
C LEU A 133 6.45 17.23 20.17
N LYS A 134 5.21 17.49 20.58
CA LYS A 134 4.04 17.33 19.71
C LYS A 134 4.09 18.25 18.49
N GLN A 135 4.64 19.47 18.63
CA GLN A 135 4.81 20.41 17.52
C GLN A 135 5.94 20.02 16.57
N SER A 136 6.95 19.29 17.05
CA SER A 136 8.05 18.79 16.21
C SER A 136 7.74 17.47 15.50
N LEU A 137 6.59 16.83 15.79
CA LEU A 137 6.21 15.60 15.12
C LEU A 137 5.96 15.86 13.62
N PRO A 138 6.56 15.06 12.73
CA PRO A 138 6.25 15.13 11.31
C PRO A 138 4.83 14.63 11.04
N GLU A 139 4.35 14.87 9.82
CA GLU A 139 3.08 14.32 9.36
C GLU A 139 3.12 12.78 9.37
N LEU A 140 2.28 12.16 10.19
CA LEU A 140 2.26 10.70 10.35
C LEU A 140 1.69 10.01 9.10
N PRO A 141 2.04 8.73 8.84
CA PRO A 141 1.61 8.00 7.64
C PRO A 141 0.11 8.10 7.32
N HIS A 142 -0.76 7.98 8.34
CA HIS A 142 -2.22 8.06 8.14
C HIS A 142 -2.72 9.47 7.77
N GLN A 143 -2.05 10.51 8.29
CA GLN A 143 -2.35 11.91 7.99
C GLN A 143 -1.93 12.20 6.55
N LEU A 144 -0.69 11.82 6.20
CA LEU A 144 -0.14 11.94 4.85
C LEU A 144 -1.04 11.23 3.83
N LYS A 145 -1.47 9.99 4.11
CA LYS A 145 -2.38 9.25 3.21
C LYS A 145 -3.68 10.03 2.95
N THR A 146 -4.26 10.58 4.01
CA THR A 146 -5.50 11.37 3.91
C THR A 146 -5.28 12.63 3.08
N ARG A 147 -4.15 13.32 3.28
CA ARG A 147 -3.75 14.51 2.53
C ARG A 147 -3.52 14.19 1.05
N LEU A 148 -2.80 13.13 0.73
CA LEU A 148 -2.53 12.70 -0.65
C LEU A 148 -3.81 12.38 -1.43
N VAL A 149 -4.80 11.77 -0.78
CA VAL A 149 -6.09 11.52 -1.42
C VAL A 149 -6.87 12.81 -1.63
N LYS A 150 -6.94 13.67 -0.60
CA LYS A 150 -7.74 14.90 -0.62
C LYS A 150 -7.17 15.98 -1.53
N ASP A 151 -5.89 16.28 -1.38
CA ASP A 151 -5.26 17.46 -1.97
C ASP A 151 -4.68 17.16 -3.37
N TYR A 152 -4.26 15.92 -3.62
CA TYR A 152 -3.68 15.49 -4.90
C TYR A 152 -4.60 14.57 -5.72
N GLY A 153 -5.79 14.23 -5.21
CA GLY A 153 -6.76 13.39 -5.92
C GLY A 153 -6.28 11.95 -6.17
N LEU A 154 -5.31 11.47 -5.38
CA LEU A 154 -4.79 10.11 -5.54
C LEU A 154 -5.83 9.07 -5.12
N LYS A 155 -5.86 7.94 -5.83
CA LYS A 155 -6.62 6.77 -5.38
C LYS A 155 -6.03 6.25 -4.07
N PRO A 156 -6.85 5.71 -3.13
CA PRO A 156 -6.36 5.20 -1.86
C PRO A 156 -5.22 4.18 -1.98
N ALA A 157 -5.26 3.32 -2.99
CA ALA A 157 -4.20 2.34 -3.27
C ALA A 157 -2.88 3.00 -3.72
N SER A 158 -2.94 4.08 -4.51
CA SER A 158 -1.76 4.84 -4.91
C SER A 158 -1.16 5.62 -3.74
N ALA A 159 -2.01 6.16 -2.86
CA ALA A 159 -1.56 6.85 -1.65
C ALA A 159 -0.89 5.88 -0.66
N GLU A 160 -1.36 4.62 -0.55
CA GLU A 160 -0.76 3.59 0.30
C GLU A 160 0.73 3.36 0.00
N PHE A 161 1.10 3.41 -1.29
CA PHE A 161 2.49 3.27 -1.71
C PHE A 161 3.39 4.33 -1.06
N PHE A 162 2.93 5.59 -0.99
CA PHE A 162 3.73 6.72 -0.48
C PHE A 162 3.81 6.80 1.04
N VAL A 163 3.05 5.99 1.76
CA VAL A 163 3.02 6.00 3.23
C VAL A 163 3.62 4.75 3.85
N SER A 164 4.25 3.89 3.03
CA SER A 164 4.88 2.66 3.46
C SER A 164 6.26 2.44 2.81
N GLY A 165 7.20 1.93 3.60
CA GLY A 165 8.53 1.55 3.12
C GLY A 165 9.26 2.66 2.34
N LEU A 166 9.80 2.32 1.16
CA LEU A 166 10.54 3.27 0.31
C LEU A 166 9.68 4.44 -0.20
N GLY A 167 8.36 4.28 -0.28
CA GLY A 167 7.51 5.32 -0.82
C GLY A 167 7.46 6.58 0.04
N ILE A 168 7.71 6.46 1.34
CA ILE A 168 7.81 7.59 2.28
C ILE A 168 8.92 8.56 1.84
N GLU A 169 10.09 8.03 1.47
CA GLU A 169 11.23 8.83 1.00
C GLU A 169 10.97 9.52 -0.36
N LEU A 170 10.01 9.00 -1.13
CA LEU A 170 9.66 9.54 -2.44
C LEU A 170 8.67 10.71 -2.36
N VAL A 171 8.04 10.97 -1.21
CA VAL A 171 7.01 12.01 -1.04
C VAL A 171 7.52 13.39 -1.47
N PRO A 172 8.69 13.89 -1.00
CA PRO A 172 9.15 15.23 -1.40
C PRO A 172 9.37 15.35 -2.91
N LYS A 173 9.86 14.28 -3.54
CA LYS A 173 10.07 14.22 -4.99
C LYS A 173 8.74 14.16 -5.74
N PHE A 174 7.79 13.37 -5.25
CA PHE A 174 6.43 13.33 -5.77
C PHE A 174 5.80 14.72 -5.76
N GLU A 175 5.82 15.42 -4.61
CA GLU A 175 5.19 16.74 -4.46
C GLU A 175 5.83 17.77 -5.39
N ARG A 176 7.16 17.79 -5.47
CA ARG A 176 7.90 18.67 -6.39
C ARG A 176 7.50 18.43 -7.83
N VAL A 177 7.49 17.20 -8.30
CA VAL A 177 7.16 16.91 -9.70
C VAL A 177 5.68 17.08 -10.00
N ALA A 178 4.79 16.71 -9.08
CA ALA A 178 3.35 16.96 -9.20
C ALA A 178 3.05 18.44 -9.38
N MET A 179 3.76 19.31 -8.65
CA MET A 179 3.67 20.77 -8.81
C MET A 179 4.23 21.24 -10.16
N LEU A 180 5.39 20.73 -10.59
CA LEU A 180 6.01 21.13 -11.86
C LEU A 180 5.19 20.72 -13.10
N THR A 181 4.56 19.55 -13.08
CA THR A 181 3.80 19.00 -14.22
C THR A 181 2.32 19.33 -14.17
N ASN A 182 1.83 19.82 -13.01
CA ASN A 182 0.41 19.93 -12.69
C ASN A 182 -0.34 18.62 -12.99
N ASP A 183 0.30 17.48 -12.72
CA ASP A 183 -0.25 16.13 -12.91
C ASP A 183 0.16 15.20 -11.75
N PRO A 184 -0.50 15.32 -10.58
CA PRO A 184 -0.20 14.48 -9.44
C PRO A 184 -0.48 12.99 -9.70
N VAL A 185 -1.60 12.67 -10.36
CA VAL A 185 -2.00 11.28 -10.61
C VAL A 185 -1.03 10.60 -11.59
N GLY A 186 -0.62 11.29 -12.66
CA GLY A 186 0.41 10.83 -13.58
C GLY A 186 1.76 10.65 -12.89
N THR A 187 2.17 11.62 -12.07
CA THR A 187 3.41 11.54 -11.29
C THR A 187 3.43 10.33 -10.36
N ALA A 188 2.35 10.11 -9.60
CA ALA A 188 2.20 8.93 -8.74
C ALA A 188 2.32 7.63 -9.54
N ASN A 189 1.59 7.53 -10.66
CA ASN A 189 1.62 6.35 -11.53
C ASN A 189 3.02 6.05 -12.08
N VAL A 190 3.79 7.08 -12.44
CA VAL A 190 5.17 6.87 -12.92
C VAL A 190 6.07 6.37 -11.79
N LEU A 191 6.01 6.97 -10.60
CA LEU A 191 6.83 6.55 -9.45
C LEU A 191 6.53 5.12 -8.97
N ILE A 192 5.24 4.75 -9.00
CA ILE A 192 4.79 3.40 -8.64
C ILE A 192 5.32 2.38 -9.65
N ASN A 193 5.14 2.62 -10.95
CA ASN A 193 5.38 1.61 -11.99
C ASN A 193 6.81 1.61 -12.57
N LYS A 194 7.55 2.72 -12.50
CA LYS A 194 8.91 2.84 -13.05
C LYS A 194 9.94 3.02 -11.94
N ALA A 195 10.40 1.90 -11.37
CA ALA A 195 11.41 1.89 -10.31
C ALA A 195 12.70 2.64 -10.67
N GLY A 196 13.15 2.58 -11.93
CA GLY A 196 14.35 3.28 -12.40
C GLY A 196 14.27 4.82 -12.33
N LEU A 197 13.08 5.40 -12.24
CA LEU A 197 12.90 6.86 -12.10
C LEU A 197 12.82 7.32 -10.64
N ARG A 198 12.88 6.40 -9.68
CA ARG A 198 12.88 6.74 -8.25
C ARG A 198 14.18 7.44 -7.88
N THR A 199 15.31 7.00 -8.44
CA THR A 199 16.65 7.56 -8.22
C THR A 199 17.06 8.65 -9.22
N SER A 200 16.28 8.89 -10.28
CA SER A 200 16.59 9.91 -11.29
C SER A 200 16.45 11.35 -10.76
N SER A 201 16.83 12.35 -11.56
CA SER A 201 16.51 13.75 -11.27
C SER A 201 14.99 13.99 -11.26
N SER A 202 14.56 15.09 -10.64
CA SER A 202 13.15 15.50 -10.66
C SER A 202 12.73 15.95 -12.07
N GLU A 203 13.67 16.50 -12.82
CA GLU A 203 13.50 17.02 -14.18
C GLU A 203 13.26 15.87 -15.17
N ASP A 204 14.00 14.76 -15.05
CA ASP A 204 13.80 13.59 -15.91
C ASP A 204 12.49 12.87 -15.60
N LEU A 205 12.11 12.81 -14.32
CA LEU A 205 10.78 12.32 -13.93
C LEU A 205 9.67 13.21 -14.51
N ALA A 206 9.82 14.54 -14.45
CA ALA A 206 8.85 15.47 -15.01
C ALA A 206 8.69 15.30 -16.53
N LYS A 207 9.81 15.13 -17.27
CA LYS A 207 9.77 14.86 -18.71
C LYS A 207 8.98 13.58 -19.04
N GLU A 208 9.21 12.51 -18.29
CA GLU A 208 8.49 11.26 -18.48
C GLU A 208 6.98 11.43 -18.22
N VAL A 209 6.61 12.13 -17.14
CA VAL A 209 5.20 12.40 -16.81
C VAL A 209 4.53 13.17 -17.95
N VAL A 210 5.17 14.23 -18.43
CA VAL A 210 4.66 15.03 -19.57
C VAL A 210 4.56 14.17 -20.84
N GLN A 211 5.57 13.36 -21.15
CA GLN A 211 5.56 12.49 -22.34
C GLN A 211 4.44 11.43 -22.29
N LYS A 212 4.18 10.85 -21.11
CA LYS A 212 3.06 9.90 -20.94
C LYS A 212 1.71 10.56 -21.04
N ARG A 213 1.56 11.78 -20.52
CA ARG A 213 0.35 12.58 -20.66
C ARG A 213 0.08 12.92 -22.12
N SER A 214 1.11 13.35 -22.87
CA SER A 214 1.00 13.65 -24.30
C SER A 214 0.71 12.42 -25.15
N SER A 215 1.26 11.25 -24.83
CA SER A 215 0.97 10.01 -25.58
C SER A 215 -0.46 9.46 -25.39
N HIS A 216 -1.21 9.99 -24.42
CA HIS A 216 -2.65 9.76 -24.24
C HIS A 216 -3.53 10.85 -24.87
N THR A 217 -2.96 11.85 -25.54
CA THR A 217 -3.72 12.92 -26.17
C THR A 217 -3.33 12.99 -27.65
N LEU A 218 -4.14 12.39 -28.53
CA LEU A 218 -4.04 12.66 -29.96
C LEU A 218 -4.32 14.15 -30.21
N THR A 219 -3.51 14.78 -31.05
CA THR A 219 -3.79 16.16 -31.47
C THR A 219 -5.08 16.19 -32.29
N VAL A 220 -5.78 17.34 -32.28
CA VAL A 220 -7.03 17.49 -33.05
C VAL A 220 -6.81 17.21 -34.54
N SER A 221 -5.64 17.55 -35.08
CA SER A 221 -5.26 17.24 -36.48
C SER A 221 -5.17 15.74 -36.75
N GLU A 222 -4.48 14.97 -35.90
CA GLU A 222 -4.34 13.52 -36.06
C GLU A 222 -5.70 12.81 -35.91
N LEU A 223 -6.54 13.28 -34.98
CA LEU A 223 -7.87 12.72 -34.78
C LEU A 223 -8.79 12.99 -35.99
N THR A 224 -8.66 14.16 -36.62
CA THR A 224 -9.44 14.54 -37.81
C THR A 224 -9.05 13.68 -39.02
N GLU A 225 -7.77 13.35 -39.19
CA GLU A 225 -7.31 12.42 -40.23
C GLU A 225 -7.90 11.01 -40.04
N VAL A 226 -7.87 10.50 -38.81
CA VAL A 226 -8.45 9.19 -38.49
C VAL A 226 -9.96 9.18 -38.75
N VAL A 227 -10.69 10.21 -38.31
CA VAL A 227 -12.13 10.34 -38.56
C VAL A 227 -12.43 10.37 -40.06
N SER A 228 -11.67 11.15 -40.83
CA SER A 228 -11.83 11.23 -42.30
C SER A 228 -11.60 9.88 -42.97
N LYS A 229 -10.56 9.16 -42.56
CA LYS A 229 -10.25 7.81 -43.05
C LYS A 229 -11.38 6.81 -42.75
N VAL A 230 -11.95 6.86 -41.54
CA VAL A 230 -13.05 5.98 -41.11
C VAL A 230 -14.34 6.27 -41.90
N ILE A 231 -14.64 7.56 -42.17
CA ILE A 231 -15.79 7.98 -42.98
C ILE A 231 -15.67 7.44 -44.41
N VAL A 232 -14.50 7.62 -45.05
CA VAL A 232 -14.25 7.14 -46.42
C VAL A 232 -14.33 5.62 -46.52
N ALA A 233 -13.86 4.90 -45.50
CA ALA A 233 -13.90 3.45 -45.47
C ALA A 233 -15.30 2.85 -45.23
N ASN A 234 -16.27 3.63 -44.73
CA ASN A 234 -17.60 3.14 -44.31
C ASN A 234 -18.77 3.98 -44.88
N PRO A 235 -18.90 4.13 -46.21
CA PRO A 235 -19.89 5.01 -46.83
C PRO A 235 -21.34 4.60 -46.54
N GLU A 236 -21.64 3.30 -46.43
CA GLU A 236 -22.99 2.81 -46.14
C GLU A 236 -23.44 3.12 -44.70
N VAL A 237 -22.50 3.07 -43.73
CA VAL A 237 -22.79 3.38 -42.32
C VAL A 237 -23.05 4.88 -42.16
N VAL A 238 -22.30 5.70 -42.89
CA VAL A 238 -22.50 7.15 -42.97
C VAL A 238 -23.89 7.48 -43.56
N ALA A 239 -24.30 6.81 -44.64
CA ALA A 239 -25.63 6.99 -45.21
C ALA A 239 -26.75 6.58 -44.24
N ASN A 240 -26.56 5.49 -43.49
CA ASN A 240 -27.51 5.07 -42.45
C ASN A 240 -27.64 6.09 -41.30
N TYR A 241 -26.53 6.73 -40.90
CA TYR A 241 -26.56 7.80 -39.91
C TYR A 241 -27.32 9.03 -40.44
N LYS A 242 -27.08 9.45 -41.69
CA LYS A 242 -27.83 10.53 -42.35
C LYS A 242 -29.32 10.20 -42.50
N GLY A 243 -29.67 8.92 -42.62
CA GLY A 243 -31.04 8.41 -42.60
C GLY A 243 -31.70 8.35 -41.21
N GLY A 244 -31.04 8.84 -40.15
CA GLY A 244 -31.59 8.98 -38.80
C GLY A 244 -31.32 7.81 -37.85
N LYS A 245 -30.47 6.84 -38.22
CA LYS A 245 -30.11 5.73 -37.32
C LYS A 245 -28.92 6.09 -36.42
N GLU A 246 -29.18 6.47 -35.17
CA GLU A 246 -28.14 6.82 -34.21
C GLU A 246 -27.17 5.67 -33.87
N SER A 247 -27.59 4.41 -34.02
CA SER A 247 -26.72 3.24 -33.82
C SER A 247 -25.54 3.19 -34.78
N ALA A 248 -25.66 3.81 -35.96
CA ALA A 248 -24.57 3.93 -36.93
C ALA A 248 -23.44 4.84 -36.43
N LEU A 249 -23.76 5.87 -35.63
CA LEU A 249 -22.75 6.74 -35.02
C LEU A 249 -21.89 5.97 -34.01
N GLN A 250 -22.52 5.13 -33.19
CA GLN A 250 -21.80 4.30 -32.21
C GLN A 250 -20.84 3.32 -32.87
N PHE A 251 -21.20 2.77 -34.03
CA PHE A 251 -20.30 1.94 -34.82
C PHE A 251 -19.07 2.71 -35.31
N LEU A 252 -19.27 3.92 -35.86
CA LEU A 252 -18.17 4.78 -36.33
C LEU A 252 -17.25 5.20 -35.18
N VAL A 253 -17.80 5.52 -34.00
CA VAL A 253 -17.01 5.77 -32.78
C VAL A 253 -16.17 4.55 -32.43
N GLY A 254 -16.74 3.34 -32.49
CA GLY A 254 -16.01 2.10 -32.26
C GLY A 254 -14.83 1.88 -33.22
N GLN A 255 -15.00 2.22 -34.50
CA GLN A 255 -13.94 2.13 -35.50
C GLN A 255 -12.82 3.16 -35.25
N CYS A 256 -13.18 4.41 -34.95
CA CYS A 256 -12.21 5.44 -34.56
C CYS A 256 -11.44 5.05 -33.29
N MET A 257 -12.13 4.47 -32.29
CA MET A 257 -11.49 3.97 -31.07
C MET A 257 -10.51 2.82 -31.35
N ARG A 258 -10.82 1.95 -32.32
CA ARG A 258 -9.96 0.84 -32.73
C ARG A 258 -8.69 1.34 -33.45
N GLU A 259 -8.84 2.27 -34.40
CA GLU A 259 -7.71 2.87 -35.13
C GLU A 259 -6.80 3.68 -34.19
N THR A 260 -7.38 4.38 -33.21
CA THR A 260 -6.61 5.15 -32.20
C THR A 260 -6.06 4.29 -31.06
N GLN A 261 -6.30 2.97 -31.06
CA GLN A 261 -5.93 2.06 -29.97
C GLN A 261 -6.43 2.53 -28.58
N GLY A 262 -7.58 3.21 -28.53
CA GLY A 262 -8.14 3.76 -27.31
C GLY A 262 -7.41 5.00 -26.75
N LYS A 263 -6.54 5.65 -27.53
CA LYS A 263 -5.81 6.87 -27.12
C LYS A 263 -6.60 8.16 -27.32
N ALA A 264 -7.76 8.12 -27.96
CA ALA A 264 -8.62 9.28 -28.15
C ALA A 264 -9.79 9.26 -27.16
N ASP A 265 -10.23 10.46 -26.74
CA ASP A 265 -11.45 10.61 -25.93
C ASP A 265 -12.69 10.34 -26.81
N PRO A 266 -13.55 9.37 -26.43
CA PRO A 266 -14.80 9.09 -27.14
C PRO A 266 -15.69 10.32 -27.37
N ARG A 267 -15.68 11.29 -26.45
CA ARG A 267 -16.48 12.52 -26.59
C ARG A 267 -16.01 13.37 -27.77
N THR A 268 -14.71 13.60 -27.85
CA THR A 268 -14.09 14.35 -28.95
C THR A 268 -14.31 13.67 -30.31
N ILE A 269 -14.28 12.33 -30.36
CA ILE A 269 -14.60 11.57 -31.57
C ILE A 269 -16.05 11.80 -32.01
N ILE A 270 -17.01 11.75 -31.07
CA ILE A 270 -18.43 11.96 -31.35
C ILE A 270 -18.66 13.36 -31.92
N ASP A 271 -18.05 14.39 -31.31
CA ASP A 271 -18.21 15.77 -31.75
C ASP A 271 -17.64 15.99 -33.15
N LEU A 272 -16.45 15.44 -33.45
CA LEU A 272 -15.84 15.50 -34.78
C LEU A 272 -16.68 14.76 -35.84
N LEU A 273 -17.19 13.56 -35.52
CA LEU A 273 -18.04 12.80 -36.42
C LEU A 273 -19.34 13.56 -36.75
N LYS A 274 -19.96 14.21 -35.77
CA LYS A 274 -21.17 15.03 -35.98
C LYS A 274 -20.93 16.28 -36.82
N GLN A 275 -19.73 16.86 -36.76
CA GLN A 275 -19.37 18.03 -37.56
C GLN A 275 -19.02 17.66 -39.01
N THR A 276 -18.54 16.43 -39.25
CA THR A 276 -17.98 16.00 -40.53
C THR A 276 -18.98 15.22 -41.40
N VAL A 277 -19.97 14.56 -40.78
CA VAL A 277 -20.92 13.66 -41.46
C VAL A 277 -22.25 14.34 -41.75
#